data_AF-A0A9D6R7P4-F1
#
_entry.id   AF-A0A9D6R7P4-F1
#
_cell.length_a   1.000
_cell.length_b   1.000
_cell.length_c   1.000
_cell.angle_alpha   90.00
_cell.angle_beta   90.00
_cell.angle_gamma   90.00
#
_symmetry.space_group_name_H-M   'P 1'
#
loop_
_entity.id
_entity.type
_entity.pdbx_description
1 polymer ?
#
loop_
_entity_poly.entity_id
_entity_poly.type
_entity_poly.pdbx_seq_one_letter_code
_entity_poly.pdbx_strand_id
1 'polypeptide(L)' 'MHPRRLGNVIHGAPVIPPAALADVAQRPVIVSVAGATARAEVRASMAALGLHELRDFVCAA' A
#
# COMPACT_ATOMS: atom_id res chain seq x y z
N MET A 1 9.26 1.47 -5.01
CA MET A 1 9.61 1.02 -3.64
C MET A 1 11.13 0.90 -3.54
N HIS A 2 11.79 1.50 -2.55
CA HIS A 2 13.25 1.34 -2.39
C HIS A 2 13.54 0.07 -1.58
N PRO A 3 14.22 -0.94 -2.16
CA PRO A 3 14.43 -2.24 -1.49
C PRO A 3 15.09 -2.11 -0.12
N ARG A 4 15.98 -1.13 0.05
CA ARG A 4 16.73 -0.87 1.28
C ARG A 4 15.86 -0.42 2.47
N ARG A 5 14.59 -0.07 2.24
CA ARG A 5 13.67 0.33 3.31
C ARG A 5 12.88 -0.83 3.90
N LEU A 6 12.77 -1.95 3.19
CA LEU A 6 12.01 -3.11 3.68
C LEU A 6 12.64 -3.67 4.96
N GLY A 7 11.80 -4.02 5.93
CA GLY A 7 12.22 -4.52 7.24
C GLY A 7 12.64 -3.44 8.24
N ASN A 8 12.79 -2.18 7.80
CA ASN A 8 13.04 -1.07 8.71
C ASN A 8 11.74 -0.58 9.37
N VAL A 9 11.90 0.22 10.42
CA VAL A 9 10.83 1.00 11.03
C VAL A 9 11.07 2.47 10.74
N ILE A 10 10.08 3.15 10.18
CA ILE A 10 10.13 4.59 9.87
C ILE A 10 9.07 5.27 10.73
N HIS A 11 9.47 6.21 11.59
CA HIS A 11 8.57 6.92 12.51
C HIS A 11 7.64 6.00 13.33
N GLY A 12 8.15 4.84 13.76
CA GLY A 12 7.38 3.85 14.50
C GLY A 12 6.50 2.94 13.64
N ALA A 13 6.43 3.14 12.32
CA ALA A 13 5.68 2.29 11.40
C ALA A 13 6.61 1.27 10.71
N PRO A 14 6.29 -0.04 10.75
CA PRO A 14 7.07 -1.06 10.06
C PRO A 14 6.91 -0.93 8.54
N VAL A 15 8.02 -1.02 7.82
CA VAL A 15 8.04 -1.02 6.36
C VAL A 15 8.03 -2.46 5.87
N ILE A 16 6.87 -2.91 5.41
CA ILE A 16 6.63 -4.28 4.96
C ILE A 16 6.58 -4.37 3.42
N PRO A 17 6.84 -5.56 2.85
CA PRO A 17 6.59 -5.80 1.43
C PRO A 17 5.08 -5.77 1.13
N PRO A 18 4.65 -5.41 -0.10
CA PRO A 18 3.23 -5.37 -0.47
C PRO A 18 2.47 -6.68 -0.23
N ALA A 19 3.12 -7.83 -0.44
CA ALA A 19 2.50 -9.14 -0.24
C ALA A 19 2.08 -9.40 1.21
N ALA A 20 2.77 -8.80 2.19
CA ALA A 20 2.44 -8.94 3.61
C ALA A 20 1.27 -8.05 4.04
N LEU A 21 0.77 -7.17 3.16
CA LEU A 21 -0.34 -6.27 3.48
C LEU A 21 -1.60 -7.05 3.86
N ALA A 22 -1.87 -8.17 3.19
CA ALA A 22 -3.03 -9.01 3.45
C ALA A 22 -3.06 -9.59 4.88
N ASP A 23 -1.88 -9.87 5.44
CA ASP A 23 -1.76 -10.47 6.77
C ASP A 23 -1.94 -9.44 7.90
N VAL A 24 -1.74 -8.15 7.61
CA VAL A 24 -1.76 -7.08 8.62
C VAL A 24 -2.97 -6.15 8.49
N ALA A 25 -3.59 -6.08 7.32
CA ALA A 25 -4.72 -5.18 7.07
C ALA A 25 -6.01 -5.75 7.67
N GLN A 26 -6.34 -5.33 8.90
CA GLN A 26 -7.63 -5.63 9.54
C GLN A 26 -8.71 -4.59 9.25
N ARG A 27 -8.34 -3.51 8.54
CA ARG A 27 -9.18 -2.35 8.22
C ARG A 27 -8.82 -1.80 6.84
N PRO A 28 -9.69 -1.01 6.20
CA PRO A 28 -9.39 -0.39 4.92
C PRO A 28 -8.09 0.43 4.97
N VAL A 29 -7.27 0.29 3.94
CA VAL A 29 -5.93 0.87 3.84
C VAL A 29 -5.98 2.27 3.24
N ILE A 30 -5.26 3.22 3.83
CA ILE A 30 -5.05 4.54 3.24
C ILE A 30 -3.75 4.52 2.43
N VAL A 31 -3.86 4.77 1.13
CA VAL A 31 -2.73 4.92 0.23
C VAL A 31 -2.39 6.40 0.09
N SER A 32 -1.20 6.78 0.55
CA SER A 32 -0.65 8.13 0.43
C SER A 32 0.45 8.16 -0.65
N VAL A 33 0.09 8.53 -1.88
CA VAL A 33 1.01 8.64 -3.03
C VAL A 33 0.64 9.82 -3.91
N ALA A 34 1.62 10.56 -4.44
CA ALA A 34 1.38 11.71 -5.30
C ALA A 34 1.55 11.38 -6.78
N GLY A 35 0.72 11.99 -7.64
CA GLY A 35 0.82 11.89 -9.10
C GLY A 35 -0.05 10.80 -9.73
N ALA A 36 -0.49 11.04 -10.98
CA ALA A 36 -1.40 10.13 -11.67
C ALA A 36 -0.78 8.74 -11.93
N THR A 37 0.50 8.70 -12.32
CA THR A 37 1.25 7.47 -12.55
C THR A 37 1.34 6.61 -11.30
N ALA A 38 1.76 7.20 -10.18
CA ALA A 38 1.87 6.46 -8.91
C ALA A 38 0.52 5.92 -8.44
N ARG A 39 -0.57 6.70 -8.60
CA ARG A 39 -1.92 6.23 -8.30
C ARG A 39 -2.34 5.04 -9.17
N ALA A 40 -2.02 5.06 -10.47
CA ALA A 40 -2.31 3.96 -11.38
C ALA A 40 -1.51 2.70 -11.01
N GLU A 41 -0.22 2.84 -10.71
CA GLU A 41 0.65 1.73 -10.27
C GLU A 41 0.17 1.09 -8.97
N VAL A 42 -0.24 1.89 -7.99
CA VAL A 42 -0.77 1.35 -6.73
C VAL A 42 -2.10 0.64 -6.96
N ARG A 43 -3.02 1.22 -7.74
CA ARG A 43 -4.29 0.55 -8.07
C ARG A 43 -4.07 -0.81 -8.73
N ALA A 44 -3.16 -0.88 -9.71
CA ALA A 44 -2.81 -2.14 -10.36
C ALA A 44 -2.22 -3.16 -9.36
N SER A 45 -1.35 -2.70 -8.45
CA SER A 45 -0.75 -3.55 -7.42
C SER A 45 -1.77 -4.08 -6.42
N MET A 46 -2.70 -3.23 -5.97
CA MET A 46 -3.78 -3.61 -5.05
C MET A 46 -4.75 -4.59 -5.72
N ALA A 47 -5.12 -4.35 -6.98
CA ALA A 47 -5.96 -5.26 -7.75
C ALA A 47 -5.31 -6.65 -7.94
N ALA A 48 -3.99 -6.70 -8.16
CA ALA A 48 -3.25 -7.96 -8.24
C ALA A 48 -3.24 -8.75 -6.91
N LEU A 49 -3.46 -8.06 -5.78
CA LEU A 49 -3.66 -8.66 -4.46
C LEU A 49 -5.14 -8.98 -4.15
N GLY A 50 -6.06 -8.75 -5.09
CA GLY A 50 -7.49 -8.97 -4.91
C GLY A 50 -8.20 -7.90 -4.09
N LEU A 51 -7.57 -6.73 -3.89
CA LEU A 51 -8.13 -5.62 -3.13
C LEU A 51 -8.85 -4.62 -4.04
N HIS A 52 -9.99 -4.13 -3.57
CA HIS A 52 -10.85 -3.21 -4.32
C HIS A 52 -10.83 -1.80 -3.71
N GLU A 53 -10.67 -0.77 -4.56
CA GLU A 53 -10.73 0.62 -4.13
C GLU A 53 -12.12 0.96 -3.57
N LEU A 54 -12.19 1.82 -2.56
CA LEU A 54 -13.37 2.19 -1.76
C LEU A 54 -13.93 1.11 -0.83
N ARG A 55 -13.52 -0.16 -1.00
CA ARG A 55 -13.87 -1.27 -0.10
C ARG A 55 -12.71 -1.59 0.83
N ASP A 56 -11.55 -1.88 0.25
CA ASP A 56 -10.38 -2.40 0.95
C ASP A 56 -9.27 -1.34 1.06
N PHE A 57 -9.25 -0.34 0.17
CA PHE A 57 -8.32 0.78 0.26
C PHE A 57 -8.87 2.06 -0.37
N VAL A 58 -8.29 3.21 -0.01
CA VAL A 58 -8.55 4.52 -0.62
C VAL A 58 -7.22 5.19 -0.98
N CYS A 59 -7.10 5.71 -2.19
CA CYS A 59 -6.06 6.68 -2.53
C CYS A 59 -6.44 8.06 -1.96
N ALA A 60 -5.79 8.49 -0.88
CA ALA A 60 -6.12 9.73 -0.17
C ALA A 60 -5.26 10.93 -0.61
N ALA A 61 -5.00 11.06 -1.92
CA ALA A 61 -4.05 12.03 -2.47
C ALA A 61 -4.69 12.98 -3.48
#